data_AF-A0A9W4X657-F1
#
_entry.id   AF-A0A9W4X657-F1
#
_cell.length_a   1.000
_cell.length_b   1.000
_cell.length_c   1.000
_cell.angle_alpha   90.00
_cell.angle_beta   90.00
_cell.angle_gamma   90.00
#
_symmetry.space_group_name_H-M   'P 1'
#
loop_
_entity.id
_entity.type
_entity.pdbx_description
1 polymer ?
#
loop_
_entity_poly.entity_id
_entity_poly.type
_entity_poly.pdbx_seq_one_letter_code
_entity_poly.pdbx_strand_id
1 'polypeptide(L)'
;AILYGHKRGDSYQKIADIVQCGKTTIHDAIKRFKETGSAISKKRCDPKSLFNSNAQSSLKKIVIQIRSIVALPLKKFKNYGLKKKKFQLLQFVRFLKKSAYVHVLSALNH
;
A
#
# COMPACT_ATOMS: atom_id res chain seq x y z
N ALA A 1 -23.93 -6.98 23.69
CA ALA A 1 -23.14 -7.13 24.93
C ALA A 1 -22.21 -5.93 25.18
N ILE A 2 -21.22 -5.68 24.32
CA ILE A 2 -20.19 -4.63 24.53
C ILE A 2 -20.77 -3.23 24.76
N LEU A 3 -21.51 -2.69 23.78
CA LEU A 3 -22.08 -1.33 23.86
C LEU A 3 -23.13 -1.20 24.96
N TYR A 4 -23.86 -2.29 25.23
CA TYR A 4 -24.86 -2.33 26.30
C TYR A 4 -24.19 -2.21 27.67
N GLY A 5 -23.15 -3.00 27.94
CA GLY A 5 -22.37 -2.89 29.18
C GLY A 5 -21.73 -1.51 29.34
N HIS A 6 -21.21 -0.94 28.24
CA HIS A 6 -20.66 0.42 28.28
C HIS A 6 -21.72 1.47 28.63
N LYS A 7 -22.92 1.40 28.04
CA LYS A 7 -24.04 2.31 28.38
C LYS A 7 -24.53 2.15 29.82
N ARG A 8 -24.43 0.94 30.37
CA ARG A 8 -24.75 0.64 31.78
C ARG A 8 -23.68 1.17 32.75
N GLY A 9 -22.53 1.63 32.25
CA GLY A 9 -21.41 2.09 33.08
C GLY A 9 -20.51 0.96 33.57
N ASP A 10 -20.60 -0.24 33.00
CA ASP A 10 -19.70 -1.34 33.35
C ASP A 10 -18.25 -1.03 32.94
N SER A 11 -17.31 -1.48 33.75
CA SER A 11 -15.88 -1.31 33.44
C SER A 11 -15.49 -2.10 32.19
N TYR A 12 -14.48 -1.63 31.46
CA TYR A 12 -13.94 -2.32 30.29
C TYR A 12 -13.53 -3.76 30.58
N GLN A 13 -12.97 -4.02 31.78
CA GLN A 13 -12.58 -5.36 32.20
C GLN A 13 -13.79 -6.26 32.39
N LYS A 14 -14.82 -5.79 33.09
CA LYS A 14 -16.05 -6.55 33.32
C LYS A 14 -16.74 -6.93 32.00
N ILE A 15 -16.76 -6.01 31.03
CA ILE A 15 -17.31 -6.28 29.70
C ILE A 15 -16.44 -7.31 28.95
N ALA A 16 -15.11 -7.20 29.06
CA ALA A 16 -14.16 -8.13 28.47
C ALA A 16 -14.35 -9.56 29.01
N ASP A 17 -14.57 -9.70 30.31
CA ASP A 17 -14.79 -11.00 30.97
C ASP A 17 -16.12 -11.63 30.52
N ILE A 18 -17.20 -10.83 30.40
CA ILE A 18 -18.52 -11.29 29.94
C ILE A 18 -18.46 -11.75 28.47
N VAL A 19 -17.76 -11.00 27.62
CA VAL A 19 -17.66 -11.26 26.17
C VAL A 19 -16.51 -12.23 25.86
N GLN A 20 -15.71 -12.58 26.86
CA GLN A 20 -14.52 -13.42 26.76
C GLN A 20 -13.57 -12.94 25.65
N CYS A 21 -13.27 -11.64 25.64
CA CYS A 21 -12.32 -11.06 24.68
C CYS A 21 -11.32 -10.14 25.37
N GLY A 22 -10.27 -9.72 24.64
CA GLY A 22 -9.29 -8.77 25.17
C GLY A 22 -9.91 -7.42 25.53
N LYS A 23 -9.45 -6.82 26.63
CA LYS A 23 -9.83 -5.47 27.06
C LYS A 23 -9.56 -4.41 25.98
N THR A 24 -8.45 -4.55 25.25
CA THR A 24 -8.10 -3.68 24.12
C THR A 24 -9.13 -3.76 23.01
N THR A 25 -9.62 -4.97 22.70
CA THR A 25 -10.69 -5.18 21.72
C THR A 25 -11.99 -4.47 22.11
N ILE A 26 -12.35 -4.48 23.40
CA ILE A 26 -13.51 -3.73 23.93
C ILE A 26 -13.30 -2.22 23.74
N HIS A 27 -12.12 -1.72 24.09
CA HIS A 27 -11.77 -0.31 23.93
C HIS A 27 -11.89 0.14 22.47
N ASP A 28 -11.30 -0.62 21.55
CA ASP A 28 -11.32 -0.32 20.12
C ASP A 28 -12.71 -0.43 19.51
N ALA A 29 -13.55 -1.35 20.00
CA ALA A 29 -14.94 -1.47 19.58
C ALA A 29 -15.76 -0.24 20.00
N ILE A 30 -15.61 0.22 21.26
CA ILE A 30 -16.31 1.40 21.76
C ILE A 30 -15.81 2.68 21.08
N LYS A 31 -14.50 2.82 20.90
CA LYS A 31 -13.89 3.96 20.19
C LYS A 31 -14.42 4.04 18.75
N ARG A 32 -14.37 2.93 18.01
CA ARG A 32 -14.91 2.87 16.64
C ARG A 32 -16.40 3.18 16.58
N PHE A 33 -17.18 2.74 17.56
CA PHE A 33 -18.60 3.07 17.63
C PHE A 33 -18.83 4.57 17.85
N LYS A 34 -18.04 5.23 18.70
CA LYS A 34 -18.11 6.69 18.90
C LYS A 34 -17.76 7.46 17.63
N GLU A 35 -16.77 6.98 16.87
CA GLU A 35 -16.31 7.63 15.64
C GLU A 35 -17.27 7.41 14.46
N THR A 36 -17.83 6.21 14.33
CA THR A 36 -18.58 5.80 13.12
C THR A 36 -20.08 5.67 13.34
N GLY A 37 -20.55 5.71 14.59
CA GLY A 37 -21.95 5.45 14.96
C GLY A 37 -22.41 4.01 14.71
N SER A 38 -21.53 3.11 14.26
CA SER A 38 -21.88 1.75 13.87
C SER A 38 -21.10 0.71 14.66
N ALA A 39 -21.81 -0.32 15.12
CA ALA A 39 -21.22 -1.49 15.76
C ALA A 39 -20.77 -2.54 14.73
N ILE A 40 -21.17 -2.37 13.47
CA ILE A 40 -20.92 -3.31 12.40
C ILE A 40 -19.58 -2.98 11.76
N SER A 41 -18.67 -3.96 11.73
CA SER A 41 -17.41 -3.81 11.01
C SER A 41 -17.68 -3.68 9.51
N LYS A 42 -17.18 -2.61 8.88
CA LYS A 42 -17.15 -2.54 7.42
C LYS A 42 -16.21 -3.61 6.88
N LYS A 43 -16.62 -4.27 5.80
CA LYS A 43 -15.73 -5.15 5.03
C LYS A 43 -14.50 -4.33 4.62
N ARG A 44 -13.30 -4.88 4.83
CA ARG A 44 -12.09 -4.25 4.30
C ARG A 44 -12.22 -4.23 2.78
N CYS A 45 -12.42 -3.05 2.21
CA CYS A 45 -12.35 -2.88 0.77
C CYS A 45 -10.89 -2.93 0.39
N ASP A 46 -10.57 -3.71 -0.65
CA ASP A 46 -9.26 -3.62 -1.27
C ASP A 46 -9.01 -2.17 -1.71
N PRO A 47 -7.74 -1.71 -1.67
CA PRO A 47 -7.39 -0.41 -2.23
C PRO A 47 -7.96 -0.30 -3.63
N LYS A 48 -8.78 0.72 -3.89
CA LYS A 48 -9.30 0.96 -5.23
C LYS A 48 -8.13 1.10 -6.18
N SER A 49 -8.14 0.31 -7.25
CA SER A 49 -7.09 0.42 -8.25
C SER A 49 -7.05 1.83 -8.82
N LEU A 50 -5.89 2.48 -8.72
CA LEU A 50 -5.62 3.80 -9.30
C LEU A 50 -5.77 3.81 -10.83
N PHE A 51 -5.66 2.64 -11.46
CA PHE A 51 -5.72 2.47 -12.92
C PHE A 51 -6.85 1.51 -13.30
N ASN A 52 -7.49 1.76 -14.44
CA ASN A 52 -8.37 0.75 -15.03
C ASN A 52 -7.54 -0.49 -15.48
N SER A 53 -8.20 -1.63 -15.64
CA SER A 53 -7.56 -2.92 -15.96
C SER A 53 -6.71 -2.86 -17.24
N ASN A 54 -7.15 -2.07 -18.23
CA ASN A 54 -6.42 -1.87 -19.48
C ASN A 54 -5.12 -1.10 -19.27
N ALA A 55 -5.17 0.00 -18.53
CA ALA A 55 -3.99 0.80 -18.18
C ALA A 55 -2.99 -0.01 -17.35
N GLN A 56 -3.46 -0.83 -16.39
CA GLN A 56 -2.58 -1.74 -15.65
C GLN A 56 -1.89 -2.76 -16.56
N SER A 57 -2.63 -3.35 -17.50
CA SER A 57 -2.09 -4.35 -18.42
C SER A 57 -1.06 -3.75 -19.37
N SER A 58 -1.34 -2.55 -19.89
CA SER A 58 -0.39 -1.79 -20.72
C SER A 58 0.87 -1.42 -19.93
N LEU A 59 0.71 -0.95 -18.68
CA LEU A 59 1.85 -0.62 -17.82
C LEU A 59 2.70 -1.86 -17.52
N LYS A 60 2.08 -3.01 -17.22
CA LYS A 60 2.80 -4.28 -17.02
C LYS A 60 3.60 -4.67 -18.25
N LYS A 61 3.02 -4.56 -19.46
CA LYS A 61 3.73 -4.84 -20.73
C LYS A 61 4.95 -3.93 -20.91
N ILE A 62 4.79 -2.63 -20.66
CA ILE A 62 5.87 -1.64 -20.76
C ILE A 62 6.99 -1.96 -19.76
N VAL A 63 6.64 -2.24 -18.50
CA VAL A 63 7.62 -2.60 -17.46
C VAL A 63 8.40 -3.87 -17.81
N ILE A 64 7.71 -4.90 -18.32
CA ILE A 64 8.34 -6.14 -18.76
C ILE A 64 9.29 -5.88 -19.93
N GLN A 65 8.87 -5.12 -20.94
CA GLN A 65 9.71 -4.76 -22.08
C GLN A 65 10.95 -3.98 -21.65
N ILE A 66 10.80 -2.99 -20.78
CA ILE A 66 11.92 -2.21 -20.22
C ILE A 66 12.87 -3.13 -19.46
N ARG A 67 12.36 -4.04 -18.62
CA ARG A 67 13.17 -5.00 -17.86
C ARG A 67 13.98 -5.90 -18.78
N SER A 68 13.37 -6.43 -19.84
CA SER A 68 14.05 -7.25 -20.84
C SER A 68 15.14 -6.46 -21.57
N ILE A 69 14.86 -5.22 -21.98
CA ILE A 69 15.85 -4.35 -22.64
C ILE A 69 17.01 -4.03 -21.70
N VAL A 70 16.74 -3.71 -20.43
CA VAL A 70 17.76 -3.40 -19.42
C VAL A 70 18.63 -4.62 -19.12
N ALA A 71 18.04 -5.82 -19.00
CA ALA A 71 18.75 -7.05 -18.65
C ALA A 71 19.75 -7.55 -19.71
N LEU A 72 19.60 -7.17 -20.98
CA LEU A 72 20.50 -7.63 -22.04
C LEU A 72 21.93 -7.04 -21.91
N PRO A 73 23.01 -7.76 -22.18
CA PRO A 73 24.35 -7.16 -22.21
C PRO A 73 24.46 -6.13 -23.35
N LEU A 74 25.10 -4.97 -23.11
CA LEU A 74 25.35 -3.95 -24.16
C LEU A 74 26.10 -4.53 -25.38
N LYS A 75 26.92 -5.57 -25.15
CA LYS A 75 27.67 -6.30 -26.19
C LYS A 75 26.78 -7.00 -27.22
N LYS A 76 25.51 -7.31 -26.89
CA LYS A 76 24.56 -7.98 -27.80
C LYS A 76 23.90 -7.02 -28.80
N PHE A 77 24.01 -5.71 -28.60
CA PHE A 77 23.49 -4.73 -29.54
C PHE A 77 24.54 -4.47 -30.62
N LYS A 78 24.32 -4.97 -31.85
CA LYS A 78 25.21 -4.67 -32.99
C LYS A 78 24.99 -3.26 -33.54
N ASN A 79 23.78 -2.73 -33.39
CA ASN A 79 23.39 -1.41 -33.89
C ASN A 79 23.66 -0.30 -32.85
N TYR A 80 24.45 0.71 -33.25
CA TYR A 80 24.79 1.88 -32.43
C TYR A 80 23.56 2.67 -31.96
N GLY A 81 22.50 2.77 -32.79
CA GLY A 81 21.27 3.47 -32.43
C GLY A 81 20.53 2.81 -31.26
N LEU A 82 20.53 1.47 -31.21
CA LEU A 82 19.93 0.71 -30.10
C LEU A 82 20.76 0.80 -28.82
N LYS A 83 22.10 0.85 -28.92
CA LYS A 83 22.98 1.11 -27.76
C LYS A 83 22.70 2.48 -27.13
N LYS A 84 22.56 3.52 -27.96
CA LYS A 84 22.27 4.89 -27.49
C LYS A 84 20.92 4.97 -26.75
N LYS A 85 19.86 4.37 -27.32
CA LYS A 85 18.54 4.29 -26.67
C LYS A 85 18.59 3.55 -25.34
N LYS A 86 19.31 2.43 -25.28
CA LYS A 86 19.48 1.67 -24.04
C LYS A 86 20.24 2.46 -22.97
N PHE A 87 21.29 3.18 -23.34
CA PHE A 87 22.04 4.02 -22.41
C PHE A 87 21.15 5.15 -21.83
N GLN A 88 20.36 5.83 -22.67
CA GLN A 88 19.39 6.83 -22.22
C GLN A 88 18.36 6.23 -21.24
N LEU A 89 17.82 5.05 -21.55
CA LEU A 89 16.87 4.36 -20.68
C LEU A 89 17.49 3.98 -19.32
N LEU A 90 18.74 3.52 -19.30
CA LEU A 90 19.47 3.23 -18.07
C LEU A 90 19.70 4.48 -17.22
N GLN A 91 20.05 5.61 -17.84
CA GLN A 91 20.20 6.90 -17.14
C GLN A 91 18.86 7.37 -16.55
N PHE A 92 17.77 7.25 -17.32
CA PHE A 92 16.43 7.59 -16.85
C PHE A 92 15.98 6.71 -15.67
N VAL A 93 16.19 5.39 -15.73
CA VAL A 93 15.88 4.49 -14.61
C VAL A 93 16.72 4.81 -13.37
N ARG A 94 18.00 5.16 -13.52
CA ARG A 94 18.84 5.61 -12.40
C ARG A 94 18.34 6.92 -11.80
N PHE A 95 17.93 7.86 -12.63
CA PHE A 95 17.33 9.13 -12.20
C PHE A 95 16.04 8.90 -11.40
N LEU A 96 15.13 8.06 -11.90
CA LEU A 96 13.89 7.70 -11.19
C LEU A 96 14.17 7.03 -9.84
N LYS A 97 15.14 6.10 -9.78
CA LYS A 97 15.53 5.47 -8.51
C LYS A 97 16.06 6.49 -7.52
N LYS A 98 16.91 7.44 -7.97
CA LYS A 98 17.45 8.49 -7.10
C LYS A 98 16.36 9.44 -6.61
N SER A 99 15.45 9.85 -7.49
CA SER A 99 14.30 10.70 -7.12
C SER A 99 13.36 10.01 -6.13
N ALA A 100 12.98 8.75 -6.37
CA ALA A 100 12.16 7.97 -5.44
C ALA A 100 12.83 7.82 -4.06
N TYR A 101 14.15 7.63 -4.02
CA TYR A 101 14.91 7.55 -2.78
C TYR A 101 14.89 8.89 -2.00
N VAL A 102 15.02 10.01 -2.72
CA VAL A 102 14.93 11.36 -2.14
C VAL A 102 13.53 11.62 -1.58
N HIS A 103 12.48 11.22 -2.27
CA HIS A 103 11.10 11.33 -1.78
C HIS A 103 10.83 10.45 -0.55
N VAL A 104 11.39 9.23 -0.50
CA VAL A 104 11.27 8.35 0.67
C VAL A 104 12.04 8.90 1.88
N LEU A 105 13.24 9.46 1.68
CA LEU A 105 14.02 10.13 2.74
C LEU A 105 13.32 11.40 3.25
N SER A 106 12.69 12.17 2.38
CA SER A 106 11.89 13.34 2.76
C SER A 106 10.64 12.99 3.58
N ALA A 107 10.04 11.82 3.34
CA ALA A 107 8.85 11.35 4.06
C ALA A 107 9.16 10.69 5.42
N LEU A 108 10.42 10.33 5.67
CA LEU A 108 10.88 9.76 6.95
C LEU A 108 11.42 10.81 7.94
N ASN A 109 11.61 12.04 7.49
CA ASN A 109 12.14 13.16 8.30
C ASN A 109 11.05 14.14 8.77
N HIS A 110 9.77 13.72 8.77
CA HIS A 110 8.63 14.53 9.21
C HIS A 110 7.70 13.72 10.12
#